data_AF-A0A380K0B4-F1
#
_entry.id   AF-A0A380K0B4-F1
#
_cell.length_a   1.000
_cell.length_b   1.000
_cell.length_c   1.000
_cell.angle_alpha   90.00
_cell.angle_beta   90.00
_cell.angle_gamma   90.00
#
_symmetry.space_group_name_H-M   'P 1'
#
loop_
_entity.id
_entity.type
_entity.pdbx_description
1 polymer ?
#
loop_
_entity_poly.entity_id
_entity_poly.type
_entity_poly.pdbx_seq_one_letter_code
_entity_poly.pdbx_strand_id
1 'polypeptide(L)'
;MSNRIGDRVKNKVAQKVTKTLIFGKLGALLAALGVLLVLVVTVIVIITGATASGGGAVASCDPNNESVNEDGSTVSTSAGGTNSAFSSVEAFVKEHQDAYIEAWGAGGFLPSASITQTMAETSFSMSVPSFASAHNMGGVKWTSTADYQKTIGLYGDGSVSGNGAGTTVGDNTGGGYTWFSSFDAGIVGKAEFMANQSLYTGAINNTDGISTLTAIANGGWATDPSYLSKLTSLYNSLGQNYKWLDEKAIEKYGTSPVDKSNKSSSKGSNSDSDDDDSAETSKVNIDGAISWFEERKGKVHYSMQARTGPDSYDCSSSIYYALTSNGADKAAGDYAVSTETEHDWLLANGYQKVYEGSWSSDGEMKDLQRGDIFIWGERGASSGANGHTGMFMSSKEIIHSSYGNDGIATNIYDSYKHAVGDHGTVYIYRATGSNYSDSENACDDDDDDSGSGNAADGTGSVPGDATAWGYKPEDLPNSLKQYIIDPAANGLTYAGNQGWVEHSGQCVDLTESLGNQIWGFSGIVQGAGFQQAAAWAVERFHNNVKNTPKRGAIFSTNQANNHTGIVSHVFEDGSILVVEQNTPLSGIYYFHKPNTWNFRVVSPDTQKEQGFVYAYPNDKEPTIK
;
A
#
# COMPACT_ATOMS: atom_id res chain seq x y z
N MET A 1 -26.83 -10.93 -60.99
CA MET A 1 -25.72 -11.62 -60.27
C MET A 1 -25.33 -10.82 -59.02
N SER A 2 -26.28 -10.51 -58.12
CA SER A 2 -26.03 -9.65 -56.95
C SER A 2 -26.74 -10.07 -55.65
N ASN A 3 -27.36 -11.27 -55.58
CA ASN A 3 -28.13 -11.72 -54.41
C ASN A 3 -27.64 -13.04 -53.79
N ARG A 4 -26.38 -13.45 -53.99
CA ARG A 4 -25.85 -14.71 -53.41
C ARG A 4 -24.66 -14.55 -52.44
N ILE A 5 -24.23 -13.32 -52.18
CA ILE A 5 -23.06 -13.06 -51.31
C ILE A 5 -23.49 -12.62 -49.90
N GLY A 6 -24.66 -11.97 -49.75
CA GLY A 6 -25.17 -11.50 -48.44
C GLY A 6 -25.57 -12.61 -47.46
N ASP A 7 -26.14 -13.73 -47.95
CA ASP A 7 -26.67 -14.78 -47.08
C ASP A 7 -25.61 -15.74 -46.50
N ARG A 8 -24.43 -15.84 -47.14
CA ARG A 8 -23.33 -16.69 -46.63
C ARG A 8 -22.55 -16.05 -45.48
N VAL A 9 -22.60 -14.72 -45.34
CA VAL A 9 -21.89 -14.01 -44.27
C VAL A 9 -22.71 -13.99 -42.97
N LYS A 10 -24.04 -13.84 -43.07
CA LYS A 10 -24.93 -13.86 -41.88
C LYS A 10 -24.98 -15.23 -41.18
N ASN A 11 -24.92 -16.33 -41.92
CA ASN A 11 -24.96 -17.68 -41.33
C ASN A 11 -23.65 -18.09 -40.62
N LYS A 12 -22.48 -17.57 -41.04
CA LYS A 12 -21.20 -17.88 -40.37
C LYS A 12 -21.01 -17.14 -39.05
N VAL A 13 -21.61 -15.95 -38.90
CA VAL A 13 -21.55 -15.17 -37.65
C VAL A 13 -22.49 -15.75 -36.60
N ALA A 14 -23.71 -16.16 -36.98
CA ALA A 14 -24.67 -16.79 -36.07
C ALA A 14 -24.16 -18.14 -35.50
N GLN A 15 -23.47 -18.96 -36.30
CA GLN A 15 -22.90 -20.22 -35.81
C GLN A 15 -21.72 -20.04 -34.85
N LYS A 16 -21.00 -18.92 -34.94
CA LYS A 16 -19.84 -18.61 -34.08
C LYS A 16 -20.27 -18.08 -32.71
N VAL A 17 -21.37 -17.31 -32.66
CA VAL A 17 -21.93 -16.77 -31.41
C VAL A 17 -22.62 -17.86 -30.58
N THR A 18 -23.31 -18.82 -31.20
CA THR A 18 -24.00 -19.90 -30.47
C THR A 18 -23.04 -20.93 -29.87
N LYS A 19 -21.85 -21.15 -30.45
CA LYS A 19 -20.83 -22.05 -29.86
C LYS A 19 -20.17 -21.43 -28.62
N THR A 20 -19.87 -20.14 -28.61
CA THR A 20 -19.21 -19.47 -27.48
C THR A 20 -20.09 -19.41 -26.22
N LEU A 21 -21.42 -19.26 -26.39
CA LEU A 21 -22.38 -19.23 -25.27
C LEU A 21 -22.61 -20.59 -24.58
N ILE A 22 -22.42 -21.71 -25.31
CA ILE A 22 -22.60 -23.06 -24.76
C ILE A 22 -21.35 -23.50 -23.98
N PHE A 23 -20.14 -23.14 -24.45
CA PHE A 23 -18.89 -23.43 -23.71
C PHE A 23 -18.72 -22.57 -22.44
N GLY A 24 -19.19 -21.32 -22.44
CA GLY A 24 -19.16 -20.47 -21.25
C GLY A 24 -20.07 -20.95 -20.11
N LYS A 25 -21.25 -21.51 -20.44
CA LYS A 25 -22.18 -22.03 -19.42
C LYS A 25 -21.79 -23.41 -18.88
N LEU A 26 -21.09 -24.23 -19.66
CA LEU A 26 -20.57 -25.53 -19.21
C LEU A 26 -19.30 -25.38 -18.33
N GLY A 27 -18.47 -24.38 -18.61
CA GLY A 27 -17.29 -24.05 -17.78
C GLY A 27 -17.65 -23.49 -16.39
N ALA A 28 -18.69 -22.66 -16.30
CA ALA A 28 -19.16 -22.14 -15.01
C ALA A 28 -19.80 -23.22 -14.11
N LEU A 29 -20.46 -24.23 -14.69
CA LEU A 29 -21.04 -25.34 -13.93
C LEU A 29 -19.97 -26.33 -13.41
N LEU A 30 -18.90 -26.55 -14.19
CA LEU A 30 -17.78 -27.42 -13.78
C LEU A 30 -16.85 -26.76 -12.75
N ALA A 31 -16.70 -25.43 -12.80
CA ALA A 31 -15.98 -24.67 -11.76
C ALA A 31 -16.72 -24.67 -10.40
N ALA A 32 -18.05 -24.55 -10.41
CA ALA A 32 -18.86 -24.62 -9.19
C ALA A 32 -18.87 -26.03 -8.55
N LEU A 33 -18.84 -27.10 -9.35
CA LEU A 33 -18.70 -28.49 -8.87
C LEU A 33 -17.30 -28.80 -8.34
N GLY A 34 -16.25 -28.19 -8.91
CA GLY A 34 -14.87 -28.31 -8.43
C GLY A 34 -14.63 -27.64 -7.08
N VAL A 35 -15.22 -26.47 -6.84
CA VAL A 35 -15.12 -25.75 -5.56
C VAL A 35 -15.86 -26.48 -4.43
N LEU A 36 -16.99 -27.12 -4.73
CA LEU A 36 -17.73 -27.93 -3.75
C LEU A 36 -17.00 -29.23 -3.37
N LEU A 37 -16.25 -29.84 -4.30
CA LEU A 37 -15.49 -31.07 -4.04
C LEU A 37 -14.21 -30.83 -3.22
N VAL A 38 -13.56 -29.67 -3.39
CA VAL A 38 -12.36 -29.28 -2.62
C VAL A 38 -12.71 -28.89 -1.17
N LEU A 39 -13.91 -28.33 -0.92
CA LEU A 39 -14.42 -28.06 0.42
C LEU A 39 -14.80 -29.32 1.20
N VAL A 40 -15.31 -30.37 0.54
CA VAL A 40 -15.64 -31.65 1.21
C VAL A 40 -14.38 -32.46 1.55
N VAL A 41 -13.32 -32.35 0.75
CA VAL A 41 -12.04 -33.05 1.02
C VAL A 41 -11.24 -32.39 2.15
N THR A 42 -11.34 -31.06 2.33
CA THR A 42 -10.67 -30.36 3.45
C THR A 42 -11.37 -30.58 4.80
N VAL A 43 -12.69 -30.82 4.82
CA VAL A 43 -13.41 -31.18 6.05
C VAL A 43 -13.16 -32.63 6.48
N ILE A 44 -12.88 -33.56 5.55
CA ILE A 44 -12.61 -34.97 5.86
C ILE A 44 -11.19 -35.20 6.41
N VAL A 45 -10.20 -34.39 6.02
CA VAL A 45 -8.81 -34.53 6.52
C VAL A 45 -8.65 -34.11 7.99
N ILE A 46 -9.63 -33.42 8.58
CA ILE A 46 -9.60 -33.03 10.00
C ILE A 46 -10.12 -34.15 10.94
N ILE A 47 -10.75 -35.22 10.42
CA ILE A 47 -11.35 -36.27 11.27
C ILE A 47 -10.47 -37.52 11.44
N THR A 48 -9.40 -37.70 10.66
CA THR A 48 -8.55 -38.91 10.76
C THR A 48 -7.08 -38.57 10.96
N GLY A 49 -6.71 -38.27 12.21
CA GLY A 49 -5.33 -37.98 12.59
C GLY A 49 -5.04 -38.14 14.08
N ALA A 50 -5.70 -39.08 14.76
CA ALA A 50 -5.31 -39.44 16.13
C ALA A 50 -5.73 -40.88 16.49
N THR A 51 -5.05 -41.88 15.93
CA THR A 51 -5.01 -43.21 16.56
C THR A 51 -3.70 -43.95 16.25
N ALA A 52 -3.17 -44.59 17.31
CA ALA A 52 -2.01 -45.48 17.44
C ALA A 52 -0.70 -44.78 17.86
N SER A 53 -0.03 -45.14 18.96
CA SER A 53 -0.25 -46.19 19.98
C SER A 53 0.80 -46.03 21.10
N GLY A 54 0.49 -46.48 22.34
CA GLY A 54 1.50 -46.63 23.40
C GLY A 54 0.93 -46.53 24.82
N GLY A 55 0.42 -47.64 25.36
CA GLY A 55 -0.38 -47.71 26.60
C GLY A 55 0.37 -47.68 27.93
N GLY A 56 -0.41 -47.57 29.01
CA GLY A 56 0.01 -47.74 30.40
C GLY A 56 -1.13 -47.39 31.37
N ALA A 57 -1.66 -48.41 32.05
CA ALA A 57 -2.86 -48.44 32.92
C ALA A 57 -2.78 -47.50 34.17
N VAL A 58 -3.82 -47.20 34.97
CA VAL A 58 -4.82 -48.05 35.66
C VAL A 58 -5.89 -47.17 36.39
N ALA A 59 -7.13 -47.70 36.49
CA ALA A 59 -8.13 -47.63 37.60
C ALA A 59 -8.76 -46.27 38.03
N SER A 60 -10.02 -46.11 38.45
CA SER A 60 -11.25 -46.94 38.59
C SER A 60 -12.36 -46.04 39.18
N CYS A 61 -13.65 -46.29 38.78
CA CYS A 61 -14.98 -46.00 39.40
C CYS A 61 -15.29 -44.59 39.99
N ASP A 62 -16.50 -44.01 39.87
CA ASP A 62 -17.86 -44.54 40.03
C ASP A 62 -18.90 -43.49 39.52
N PRO A 63 -20.06 -43.86 38.92
CA PRO A 63 -21.11 -42.94 38.49
C PRO A 63 -22.29 -42.89 39.49
N ASN A 64 -23.11 -41.82 39.42
CA ASN A 64 -24.55 -41.74 39.75
C ASN A 64 -24.89 -40.35 40.34
N ASN A 65 -25.80 -39.60 39.70
CA ASN A 65 -27.19 -39.53 40.16
C ASN A 65 -28.03 -38.63 39.23
N GLU A 66 -29.15 -39.17 38.75
CA GLU A 66 -30.19 -38.51 37.96
C GLU A 66 -31.29 -37.90 38.87
N SER A 67 -32.04 -36.93 38.35
CA SER A 67 -33.48 -36.66 38.59
C SER A 67 -33.88 -35.50 37.66
N VAL A 68 -34.34 -35.71 36.43
CA VAL A 68 -35.66 -36.12 35.89
C VAL A 68 -36.88 -35.33 36.39
N ASN A 69 -37.66 -34.83 35.39
CA ASN A 69 -39.12 -34.62 35.27
C ASN A 69 -39.55 -33.17 35.04
N GLU A 70 -40.49 -32.83 34.14
CA GLU A 70 -41.19 -33.50 33.02
C GLU A 70 -42.09 -32.43 32.35
N ASP A 71 -42.63 -32.77 31.17
CA ASP A 71 -43.74 -32.12 30.42
C ASP A 71 -43.36 -30.94 29.51
N GLY A 72 -43.56 -30.95 28.19
CA GLY A 72 -44.19 -31.89 27.28
C GLY A 72 -44.56 -31.16 25.98
N SER A 73 -44.21 -31.76 24.83
CA SER A 73 -44.69 -31.49 23.45
C SER A 73 -43.65 -31.03 22.40
N THR A 74 -42.91 -32.04 21.90
CA THR A 74 -42.55 -32.30 20.48
C THR A 74 -41.87 -31.23 19.62
N VAL A 75 -40.54 -31.28 19.67
CA VAL A 75 -39.55 -31.45 18.58
C VAL A 75 -40.06 -31.41 17.12
N SER A 76 -39.45 -30.51 16.33
CA SER A 76 -38.90 -30.83 15.01
C SER A 76 -37.44 -30.36 14.97
N THR A 77 -36.55 -31.33 14.80
CA THR A 77 -35.09 -31.18 14.79
C THR A 77 -34.59 -30.44 13.55
N SER A 78 -33.77 -29.41 13.76
CA SER A 78 -32.61 -29.18 12.90
C SER A 78 -31.38 -29.00 13.80
N ALA A 79 -30.45 -29.92 13.66
CA ALA A 79 -29.24 -30.02 14.46
C ALA A 79 -28.23 -28.96 14.02
N GLY A 80 -27.65 -28.26 15.00
CA GLY A 80 -26.59 -27.27 14.82
C GLY A 80 -26.51 -26.30 15.99
N GLY A 81 -26.49 -26.81 17.22
CA GLY A 81 -26.40 -25.97 18.42
C GLY A 81 -25.05 -25.26 18.50
N THR A 82 -25.09 -23.94 18.37
CA THR A 82 -23.96 -23.03 18.62
C THR A 82 -23.86 -22.77 20.11
N ASN A 83 -22.86 -23.34 20.78
CA ASN A 83 -22.46 -22.89 22.12
C ASN A 83 -21.76 -21.54 21.98
N SER A 84 -22.53 -20.46 22.07
CA SER A 84 -22.02 -19.10 22.33
C SER A 84 -22.39 -18.74 23.76
N ALA A 85 -21.39 -18.44 24.60
CA ALA A 85 -21.61 -17.94 25.96
C ALA A 85 -22.30 -16.56 25.98
N PHE A 86 -22.40 -15.89 24.83
CA PHE A 86 -23.05 -14.59 24.66
C PHE A 86 -24.34 -14.71 23.83
N SER A 87 -25.40 -14.00 24.21
CA SER A 87 -26.68 -14.02 23.50
C SER A 87 -26.63 -13.34 22.11
N SER A 88 -25.66 -12.45 21.88
CA SER A 88 -25.36 -11.79 20.60
C SER A 88 -24.04 -10.99 20.67
N VAL A 89 -23.51 -10.57 19.52
CA VAL A 89 -22.37 -9.62 19.44
C VAL A 89 -22.69 -8.31 20.16
N GLU A 90 -23.93 -7.84 20.06
CA GLU A 90 -24.41 -6.64 20.74
C GLU A 90 -24.31 -6.76 22.27
N ALA A 91 -24.63 -7.93 22.83
CA ALA A 91 -24.52 -8.16 24.27
C ALA A 91 -23.06 -8.14 24.71
N PHE A 92 -22.17 -8.80 23.96
CA PHE A 92 -20.73 -8.78 24.20
C PHE A 92 -20.17 -7.35 24.17
N VAL A 93 -20.48 -6.59 23.12
CA VAL A 93 -19.98 -5.21 22.98
C VAL A 93 -20.47 -4.30 24.11
N LYS A 94 -21.71 -4.47 24.58
CA LYS A 94 -22.24 -3.71 25.72
C LYS A 94 -21.60 -4.10 27.04
N GLU A 95 -21.33 -5.38 27.25
CA GLU A 95 -20.63 -5.87 28.44
C GLU A 95 -19.21 -5.30 28.52
N HIS A 96 -18.53 -5.18 27.37
CA HIS A 96 -17.13 -4.74 27.26
C HIS A 96 -16.96 -3.29 26.75
N GLN A 97 -18.00 -2.45 26.86
CA GLN A 97 -17.98 -1.10 26.27
C GLN A 97 -16.85 -0.22 26.81
N ASP A 98 -16.53 -0.34 28.10
CA ASP A 98 -15.52 0.49 28.75
C ASP A 98 -14.13 0.12 28.25
N ALA A 99 -13.87 -1.16 28.00
CA ALA A 99 -12.62 -1.64 27.40
C ALA A 99 -12.44 -1.13 25.96
N TYR A 100 -13.51 -1.05 25.15
CA TYR A 100 -13.44 -0.44 23.82
C TYR A 100 -13.11 1.05 23.88
N ILE A 101 -13.67 1.77 24.85
CA ILE A 101 -13.36 3.18 25.09
C ILE A 101 -11.91 3.34 25.56
N GLU A 102 -11.44 2.50 26.48
CA GLU A 102 -10.04 2.48 26.94
C GLU A 102 -9.05 2.12 25.83
N ALA A 103 -9.41 1.20 24.94
CA ALA A 103 -8.59 0.79 23.80
C ALA A 103 -8.29 1.96 22.85
N TRP A 104 -9.24 2.89 22.66
CA TRP A 104 -9.00 4.14 21.94
C TRP A 104 -7.93 5.00 22.64
N GLY A 105 -8.05 5.20 23.96
CA GLY A 105 -7.04 5.96 24.71
C GLY A 105 -5.67 5.29 24.76
N ALA A 106 -5.64 3.96 24.87
CA ALA A 106 -4.40 3.19 24.99
C ALA A 106 -3.67 3.02 23.66
N GLY A 107 -4.40 2.77 22.57
CA GLY A 107 -3.82 2.37 21.29
C GLY A 107 -4.37 3.09 20.07
N GLY A 108 -5.26 4.07 20.22
CA GLY A 108 -5.77 4.89 19.12
C GLY A 108 -6.53 4.08 18.06
N PHE A 109 -7.05 2.90 18.42
CA PHE A 109 -7.78 2.05 17.49
C PHE A 109 -9.28 2.25 17.63
N LEU A 110 -9.93 2.68 16.55
CA LEU A 110 -11.34 3.06 16.55
C LEU A 110 -12.25 1.87 16.96
N PRO A 111 -13.13 2.03 17.97
CA PRO A 111 -13.98 0.94 18.48
C PRO A 111 -14.79 0.19 17.41
N SER A 112 -15.47 0.90 16.52
CA SER A 112 -16.29 0.30 15.45
C SER A 112 -15.45 -0.52 14.46
N ALA A 113 -14.24 -0.07 14.15
CA ALA A 113 -13.27 -0.81 13.35
C ALA A 113 -12.75 -2.05 14.10
N SER A 114 -12.47 -1.92 15.40
CA SER A 114 -12.03 -3.02 16.26
C SER A 114 -13.03 -4.17 16.29
N ILE A 115 -14.30 -3.84 16.54
CA ILE A 115 -15.41 -4.82 16.55
C ILE A 115 -15.54 -5.49 15.19
N THR A 116 -15.45 -4.72 14.11
CA THR A 116 -15.53 -5.24 12.73
C THR A 116 -14.42 -6.24 12.45
N GLN A 117 -13.18 -5.91 12.83
CA GLN A 117 -12.05 -6.79 12.61
C GLN A 117 -12.17 -8.06 13.48
N THR A 118 -12.61 -7.96 14.73
CA THR A 118 -12.84 -9.13 15.59
C THR A 118 -13.92 -10.06 15.02
N MET A 119 -14.98 -9.50 14.42
CA MET A 119 -15.96 -10.28 13.67
C MET A 119 -15.30 -11.02 12.50
N ALA A 120 -14.43 -10.35 11.74
CA ALA A 120 -13.76 -10.96 10.59
C ALA A 120 -12.82 -12.12 10.98
N GLU A 121 -12.17 -12.01 12.14
CA GLU A 121 -11.14 -12.95 12.61
C GLU A 121 -11.71 -14.15 13.37
N THR A 122 -12.70 -13.90 14.23
CA THR A 122 -13.13 -14.88 15.24
C THR A 122 -14.63 -15.13 15.21
N SER A 123 -15.39 -14.30 14.50
CA SER A 123 -16.85 -14.27 14.53
C SER A 123 -17.44 -14.11 15.94
N PHE A 124 -16.65 -13.63 16.92
CA PHE A 124 -16.98 -13.66 18.35
C PHE A 124 -17.38 -15.07 18.86
N SER A 125 -16.84 -16.11 18.23
CA SER A 125 -17.26 -17.49 18.45
C SER A 125 -16.48 -18.13 19.60
N MET A 126 -17.21 -18.59 20.62
CA MET A 126 -16.61 -19.38 21.72
C MET A 126 -16.08 -20.75 21.28
N SER A 127 -16.34 -21.16 20.04
CA SER A 127 -15.72 -22.34 19.44
C SER A 127 -14.32 -22.07 18.89
N VAL A 128 -13.89 -20.81 18.78
CA VAL A 128 -12.55 -20.43 18.33
C VAL A 128 -11.64 -20.32 19.56
N PRO A 129 -10.67 -21.23 19.80
CA PRO A 129 -9.93 -21.27 21.05
C PRO A 129 -9.10 -20.02 21.35
N SER A 130 -8.58 -19.34 20.33
CA SER A 130 -7.86 -18.07 20.50
C SER A 130 -8.77 -16.97 21.03
N PHE A 131 -10.04 -16.94 20.62
CA PHE A 131 -11.03 -16.01 21.17
C PHE A 131 -11.52 -16.46 22.54
N ALA A 132 -11.97 -17.72 22.65
CA ALA A 132 -12.67 -18.23 23.82
C ALA A 132 -11.78 -18.41 25.05
N SER A 133 -10.54 -18.85 24.86
CA SER A 133 -9.64 -19.25 25.94
C SER A 133 -8.45 -18.31 26.10
N ALA A 134 -7.99 -17.71 25.00
CA ALA A 134 -6.91 -16.73 25.04
C ALA A 134 -7.41 -15.29 25.09
N HIS A 135 -8.72 -15.06 25.01
CA HIS A 135 -9.33 -13.73 24.92
C HIS A 135 -8.68 -12.84 23.86
N ASN A 136 -8.14 -13.46 22.81
CA ASN A 136 -7.45 -12.79 21.73
C ASN A 136 -8.50 -12.35 20.71
N MET A 137 -8.59 -11.04 20.47
CA MET A 137 -9.62 -10.44 19.60
C MET A 137 -9.39 -10.73 18.10
N GLY A 138 -8.46 -11.64 17.79
CA GLY A 138 -8.06 -12.10 16.47
C GLY A 138 -6.66 -11.61 16.14
N GLY A 139 -5.81 -12.51 15.61
CA GLY A 139 -4.54 -12.16 14.95
C GLY A 139 -3.40 -11.60 15.81
N VAL A 140 -3.58 -11.34 17.12
CA VAL A 140 -2.52 -10.73 17.94
C VAL A 140 -1.46 -11.77 18.30
N LYS A 141 -0.27 -11.63 17.70
CA LYS A 141 0.88 -12.52 17.96
C LYS A 141 1.65 -12.07 19.20
N TRP A 142 2.17 -13.05 19.94
CA TRP A 142 3.01 -12.76 21.10
C TRP A 142 4.34 -12.15 20.67
N THR A 143 4.68 -11.03 21.29
CA THR A 143 5.96 -10.34 21.14
C THR A 143 6.71 -10.35 22.47
N SER A 144 6.31 -9.48 23.40
CA SER A 144 6.89 -9.35 24.74
C SER A 144 5.92 -8.59 25.66
N THR A 145 6.10 -8.66 26.98
CA THR A 145 5.34 -7.81 27.91
C THR A 145 5.62 -6.31 27.75
N ALA A 146 6.77 -5.93 27.18
CA ALA A 146 7.13 -4.53 26.95
C ALA A 146 6.21 -3.83 25.94
N ASP A 147 5.51 -4.60 25.10
CA ASP A 147 4.58 -4.06 24.10
C ASP A 147 3.15 -3.87 24.66
N TYR A 148 2.93 -4.19 25.94
CA TYR A 148 1.61 -4.17 26.59
C TYR A 148 1.60 -3.42 27.94
N GLN A 149 2.43 -2.40 28.10
CA GLN A 149 2.58 -1.69 29.38
C GLN A 149 1.31 -0.96 29.82
N LYS A 150 0.51 -0.42 28.89
CA LYS A 150 -0.77 0.21 29.20
C LYS A 150 -1.80 -0.83 29.61
N THR A 151 -1.87 -1.95 28.91
CA THR A 151 -2.75 -3.08 29.24
C THR A 151 -2.40 -3.65 30.61
N ILE A 152 -1.11 -3.86 30.90
CA ILE A 152 -0.63 -4.30 32.20
C ILE A 152 -0.97 -3.27 33.29
N GLY A 153 -0.84 -1.97 33.01
CA GLY A 153 -1.21 -0.91 33.95
C GLY A 153 -2.69 -0.90 34.30
N LEU A 154 -3.57 -1.27 33.37
CA LEU A 154 -5.03 -1.31 33.58
C LEU A 154 -5.50 -2.62 34.24
N TYR A 155 -4.89 -3.76 33.89
CA TYR A 155 -5.42 -5.09 34.25
C TYR A 155 -4.45 -5.94 35.11
N GLY A 156 -3.26 -5.44 35.42
CA GLY A 156 -2.27 -6.04 36.32
C GLY A 156 -1.17 -6.87 35.63
N ASP A 157 -0.11 -7.19 36.38
CA ASP A 157 1.15 -7.83 35.91
C ASP A 157 0.98 -9.26 35.31
N GLY A 158 -0.20 -9.87 35.44
CA GLY A 158 -0.55 -11.17 34.87
C GLY A 158 -1.56 -11.11 33.72
N SER A 159 -1.88 -9.92 33.23
CA SER A 159 -2.96 -9.72 32.26
C SER A 159 -2.62 -10.11 30.83
N VAL A 160 -1.33 -10.25 30.50
CA VAL A 160 -0.83 -10.59 29.16
C VAL A 160 0.28 -11.63 29.26
N SER A 161 0.23 -12.67 28.43
CA SER A 161 1.22 -13.75 28.40
C SER A 161 1.35 -14.35 26.99
N GLY A 162 2.54 -14.86 26.64
CA GLY A 162 2.73 -15.68 25.43
C GLY A 162 2.27 -17.13 25.59
N ASN A 163 1.92 -17.51 26.81
CA ASN A 163 1.52 -18.86 27.20
C ASN A 163 0.14 -18.84 27.87
N GLY A 164 -0.74 -19.75 27.47
CA GLY A 164 -2.07 -19.89 28.03
C GLY A 164 -2.94 -20.82 27.18
N ALA A 165 -4.15 -21.13 27.65
CA ALA A 165 -5.10 -21.91 26.87
C ALA A 165 -5.48 -21.14 25.59
N GLY A 166 -5.51 -21.81 24.44
CA GLY A 166 -5.87 -21.18 23.16
C GLY A 166 -4.75 -20.40 22.45
N THR A 167 -3.51 -20.39 22.95
CA THR A 167 -2.39 -19.73 22.26
C THR A 167 -1.71 -20.57 21.18
N THR A 168 -1.90 -21.90 21.22
CA THR A 168 -1.20 -22.88 20.38
C THR A 168 -1.87 -23.13 19.02
N VAL A 169 -2.95 -22.41 18.70
CA VAL A 169 -3.73 -22.57 17.46
C VAL A 169 -3.31 -21.59 16.35
N GLY A 170 -2.05 -21.13 16.37
CA GLY A 170 -1.51 -20.19 15.40
C GLY A 170 -1.51 -20.71 13.95
N ASP A 171 -1.48 -19.79 12.99
CA ASP A 171 -1.54 -20.00 11.54
C ASP A 171 -0.25 -20.62 10.91
N ASN A 172 0.67 -21.13 11.73
CA ASN A 172 2.00 -21.62 11.35
C ASN A 172 2.91 -20.57 10.68
N THR A 173 2.59 -19.26 10.72
CA THR A 173 3.41 -18.18 10.12
C THR A 173 4.30 -17.43 11.13
N GLY A 174 4.59 -18.04 12.27
CA GLY A 174 5.55 -17.56 13.27
C GLY A 174 4.90 -17.03 14.55
N GLY A 175 5.30 -17.60 15.69
CA GLY A 175 4.87 -17.23 17.05
C GLY A 175 3.52 -17.80 17.49
N GLY A 176 3.33 -18.02 18.79
CA GLY A 176 2.01 -18.31 19.37
C GLY A 176 1.18 -17.03 19.50
N TYR A 177 -0.14 -17.17 19.63
CA TYR A 177 -1.00 -16.01 19.90
C TYR A 177 -0.80 -15.50 21.33
N THR A 178 -0.99 -14.18 21.52
CA THR A 178 -1.02 -13.58 22.85
C THR A 178 -2.24 -14.09 23.62
N TRP A 179 -2.03 -14.45 24.88
CA TRP A 179 -3.07 -14.74 25.87
C TRP A 179 -3.34 -13.49 26.71
N PHE A 180 -4.62 -13.20 26.92
CA PHE A 180 -5.09 -12.13 27.79
C PHE A 180 -5.95 -12.69 28.93
N SER A 181 -5.87 -12.10 30.12
CA SER A 181 -6.59 -12.60 31.30
C SER A 181 -8.10 -12.41 31.24
N SER A 182 -8.58 -11.48 30.43
CA SER A 182 -10.00 -11.19 30.20
C SER A 182 -10.22 -10.67 28.79
N PHE A 183 -11.48 -10.66 28.34
CA PHE A 183 -11.89 -10.00 27.10
C PHE A 183 -11.53 -8.51 27.09
N ASP A 184 -11.69 -7.82 28.21
CA ASP A 184 -11.31 -6.40 28.36
C ASP A 184 -9.81 -6.19 28.09
N ALA A 185 -8.95 -7.00 28.72
CA ALA A 185 -7.51 -6.96 28.51
C ALA A 185 -7.15 -7.29 27.05
N GLY A 186 -7.89 -8.18 26.39
CA GLY A 186 -7.69 -8.50 24.97
C GLY A 186 -8.10 -7.37 24.01
N ILE A 187 -9.17 -6.63 24.33
CA ILE A 187 -9.64 -5.48 23.56
C ILE A 187 -8.60 -4.35 23.61
N VAL A 188 -8.16 -3.99 24.83
CA VAL A 188 -7.14 -2.95 25.03
C VAL A 188 -5.78 -3.40 24.49
N GLY A 189 -5.39 -4.65 24.77
CA GLY A 189 -4.12 -5.21 24.34
C GLY A 189 -3.97 -5.29 22.83
N LYS A 190 -5.04 -5.58 22.08
CA LYS A 190 -5.02 -5.51 20.62
C LYS A 190 -4.72 -4.09 20.13
N ALA A 191 -5.39 -3.08 20.68
CA ALA A 191 -5.16 -1.69 20.29
C ALA A 191 -3.73 -1.23 20.60
N GLU A 192 -3.22 -1.55 21.80
CA GLU A 192 -1.85 -1.23 22.19
C GLU A 192 -0.81 -1.94 21.30
N PHE A 193 -1.04 -3.22 21.01
CA PHE A 193 -0.20 -3.98 20.07
C PHE A 193 -0.11 -3.25 18.72
N MET A 194 -1.24 -2.81 18.16
CA MET A 194 -1.25 -2.11 16.87
C MET A 194 -0.54 -0.77 16.93
N ALA A 195 -0.70 0.01 18.00
CA ALA A 195 0.00 1.26 18.19
C ALA A 195 1.53 1.10 18.22
N ASN A 196 2.00 -0.07 18.66
CA ASN A 196 3.42 -0.40 18.72
C ASN A 196 3.98 -0.99 17.41
N GLN A 197 3.16 -1.20 16.38
CA GLN A 197 3.62 -1.68 15.07
C GLN A 197 3.71 -0.53 14.06
N SER A 198 4.86 -0.37 13.43
CA SER A 198 5.04 0.62 12.35
C SER A 198 4.12 0.38 11.15
N LEU A 199 3.70 -0.88 10.95
CA LEU A 199 2.82 -1.31 9.86
C LEU A 199 1.39 -0.73 9.96
N TYR A 200 0.91 -0.38 11.15
CA TYR A 200 -0.50 0.00 11.37
C TYR A 200 -0.68 1.49 11.72
N THR A 201 0.35 2.31 11.53
CA THR A 201 0.35 3.75 11.89
C THR A 201 -0.79 4.54 11.27
N GLY A 202 -1.23 4.21 10.05
CA GLY A 202 -2.38 4.84 9.39
C GLY A 202 -3.75 4.51 10.02
N ALA A 203 -3.82 3.48 10.85
CA ALA A 203 -5.01 3.10 11.60
C ALA A 203 -5.08 3.78 12.98
N ILE A 204 -3.94 4.28 13.50
CA ILE A 204 -3.85 4.88 14.82
C ILE A 204 -4.32 6.33 14.78
N ASN A 205 -5.22 6.70 15.71
CA ASN A 205 -5.91 7.99 15.79
C ASN A 205 -6.79 8.29 14.56
N ASN A 206 -7.11 7.28 13.76
CA ASN A 206 -7.97 7.45 12.61
C ASN A 206 -9.43 7.37 13.07
N THR A 207 -10.19 8.44 12.83
CA THR A 207 -11.60 8.54 13.24
C THR A 207 -12.58 8.06 12.16
N ASP A 208 -12.10 7.60 11.00
CA ASP A 208 -12.91 6.95 9.98
C ASP A 208 -12.69 5.44 9.99
N GLY A 209 -13.76 4.66 10.21
CA GLY A 209 -13.64 3.22 10.37
C GLY A 209 -13.26 2.47 9.10
N ILE A 210 -13.64 2.93 7.90
CA ILE A 210 -13.22 2.28 6.64
C ILE A 210 -11.75 2.56 6.38
N SER A 211 -11.30 3.80 6.56
CA SER A 211 -9.89 4.19 6.43
C SER A 211 -9.03 3.47 7.46
N THR A 212 -9.51 3.33 8.70
CA THR A 212 -8.84 2.54 9.76
C THR A 212 -8.65 1.09 9.32
N LEU A 213 -9.72 0.42 8.85
CA LEU A 213 -9.66 -0.97 8.39
C LEU A 213 -8.81 -1.15 7.12
N THR A 214 -8.81 -0.14 6.25
CA THR A 214 -7.98 -0.11 5.04
C THR A 214 -6.50 -0.04 5.40
N ALA A 215 -6.13 0.83 6.34
CA ALA A 215 -4.76 0.92 6.84
C ALA A 215 -4.27 -0.39 7.49
N ILE A 216 -5.15 -1.09 8.21
CA ILE A 216 -4.82 -2.41 8.80
C ILE A 216 -4.59 -3.47 7.71
N ALA A 217 -5.47 -3.54 6.71
CA ALA A 217 -5.34 -4.50 5.62
C ALA A 217 -4.06 -4.23 4.80
N ASN A 218 -3.77 -2.96 4.51
CA ASN A 218 -2.57 -2.53 3.79
C ASN A 218 -1.29 -2.74 4.62
N GLY A 219 -1.39 -2.64 5.95
CA GLY A 219 -0.32 -3.00 6.88
C GLY A 219 -0.03 -4.50 6.97
N GLY A 220 -0.74 -5.33 6.20
CA GLY A 220 -0.46 -6.76 6.09
C GLY A 220 -0.94 -7.59 7.27
N TRP A 221 -2.03 -7.19 7.94
CA TRP A 221 -2.62 -7.94 9.06
C TRP A 221 -2.97 -9.39 8.68
N ALA A 222 -3.45 -9.62 7.45
CA ALA A 222 -3.73 -10.94 6.91
C ALA A 222 -3.12 -11.09 5.50
N THR A 223 -2.74 -12.31 5.14
CA THR A 223 -2.22 -12.66 3.80
C THR A 223 -3.31 -12.94 2.78
N ASP A 224 -4.58 -13.00 3.21
CA ASP A 224 -5.75 -13.21 2.36
C ASP A 224 -6.01 -11.97 1.49
N PRO A 225 -5.94 -12.06 0.15
CA PRO A 225 -6.18 -10.92 -0.74
C PRO A 225 -7.62 -10.39 -0.70
N SER A 226 -8.57 -11.14 -0.15
CA SER A 226 -9.97 -10.72 0.03
C SER A 226 -10.24 -10.02 1.36
N TYR A 227 -9.22 -9.92 2.23
CA TYR A 227 -9.37 -9.43 3.61
C TYR A 227 -9.92 -7.99 3.68
N LEU A 228 -9.40 -7.06 2.86
CA LEU A 228 -9.92 -5.69 2.80
C LEU A 228 -11.40 -5.66 2.41
N SER A 229 -11.78 -6.37 1.34
CA SER A 229 -13.17 -6.45 0.88
C SER A 229 -14.09 -7.05 1.94
N LYS A 230 -13.62 -8.05 2.70
CA LYS A 230 -14.33 -8.64 3.84
C LYS A 230 -14.53 -7.62 4.96
N LEU A 231 -13.48 -6.87 5.34
CA LEU A 231 -13.55 -5.83 6.37
C LEU A 231 -14.51 -4.70 5.98
N THR A 232 -14.42 -4.19 4.74
CA THR A 232 -15.33 -3.15 4.23
C THR A 232 -16.79 -3.62 4.26
N SER A 233 -17.05 -4.85 3.84
CA SER A 233 -18.41 -5.43 3.84
C SER A 233 -18.95 -5.60 5.26
N LEU A 234 -18.13 -6.09 6.19
CA LEU A 234 -18.49 -6.24 7.60
C LEU A 234 -18.67 -4.88 8.28
N TYR A 235 -17.87 -3.87 7.96
CA TYR A 235 -18.05 -2.53 8.52
C TYR A 235 -19.40 -1.94 8.10
N ASN A 236 -19.74 -2.06 6.81
CA ASN A 236 -21.00 -1.56 6.28
C ASN A 236 -22.24 -2.28 6.83
N SER A 237 -22.12 -3.56 7.18
CA SER A 237 -23.26 -4.36 7.67
C SER A 237 -23.35 -4.44 9.20
N LEU A 238 -22.23 -4.28 9.91
CA LEU A 238 -22.12 -4.45 11.35
C LEU A 238 -21.42 -3.26 12.03
N GLY A 239 -20.22 -2.89 11.56
CA GLY A 239 -19.37 -1.88 12.21
C GLY A 239 -20.05 -0.53 12.43
N GLN A 240 -20.82 -0.05 11.45
CA GLN A 240 -21.54 1.22 11.54
C GLN A 240 -22.54 1.27 12.71
N ASN A 241 -23.05 0.14 13.19
CA ASN A 241 -23.95 0.08 14.34
C ASN A 241 -23.25 0.46 15.66
N TYR A 242 -21.92 0.51 15.67
CA TYR A 242 -21.09 0.78 16.85
C TYR A 242 -20.43 2.17 16.83
N LYS A 243 -20.79 3.06 15.90
CA LYS A 243 -20.27 4.45 15.86
C LYS A 243 -20.50 5.24 17.15
N TRP A 244 -21.54 4.88 17.92
CA TRP A 244 -21.80 5.49 19.22
C TRP A 244 -20.67 5.23 20.25
N LEU A 245 -19.90 4.13 20.09
CA LEU A 245 -18.71 3.89 20.90
C LEU A 245 -17.54 4.75 20.46
N ASP A 246 -17.39 4.97 19.14
CA ASP A 246 -16.38 5.89 18.60
C ASP A 246 -16.59 7.29 19.17
N GLU A 247 -17.83 7.77 19.14
CA GLU A 247 -18.23 9.07 19.69
C GLU A 247 -17.88 9.18 21.19
N LYS A 248 -18.24 8.17 22.00
CA LYS A 248 -17.91 8.14 23.43
C LYS A 248 -16.41 8.10 23.70
N ALA A 249 -15.67 7.34 22.90
CA ALA A 249 -14.22 7.21 23.04
C ALA A 249 -13.51 8.52 22.70
N ILE A 250 -13.92 9.16 21.59
CA ILE A 250 -13.42 10.46 21.15
C ILE A 250 -13.82 11.56 22.13
N GLU A 251 -15.02 11.54 22.70
CA GLU A 251 -15.44 12.47 23.75
C GLU A 251 -14.54 12.37 24.98
N LYS A 252 -14.17 11.15 25.39
CA LYS A 252 -13.34 10.92 26.57
C LYS A 252 -11.86 11.25 26.37
N TYR A 253 -11.27 10.90 25.22
CA TYR A 253 -9.82 10.97 25.01
C TYR A 253 -9.38 11.90 23.86
N GLY A 254 -10.31 12.56 23.17
CA GLY A 254 -10.04 13.36 21.99
C GLY A 254 -9.86 12.53 20.72
N THR A 255 -9.61 13.20 19.60
CA THR A 255 -9.47 12.58 18.28
C THR A 255 -8.09 11.97 18.01
N SER A 256 -7.09 12.28 18.85
CA SER A 256 -5.73 11.80 18.67
C SER A 256 -5.04 11.48 20.01
N PRO A 257 -5.52 10.46 20.74
CA PRO A 257 -5.03 10.16 22.09
C PRO A 257 -3.64 9.52 22.16
N VAL A 258 -3.11 9.03 21.03
CA VAL A 258 -1.77 8.42 20.98
C VAL A 258 -0.77 9.40 20.35
N ASP A 259 0.23 9.81 21.11
CA ASP A 259 1.33 10.62 20.57
C ASP A 259 2.19 9.81 19.60
N LYS A 260 2.28 10.28 18.34
CA LYS A 260 3.11 9.66 17.28
C LYS A 260 4.63 9.81 17.53
N SER A 261 5.03 10.51 18.61
CA SER A 261 6.42 10.86 18.92
C SER A 261 7.17 9.87 19.83
N ASN A 262 6.52 8.85 20.39
CA ASN A 262 7.18 8.01 21.40
C ASN A 262 7.41 6.56 20.96
N LYS A 263 8.58 6.34 20.35
CA LYS A 263 9.32 5.10 20.57
C LYS A 263 9.74 5.09 22.04
N SER A 264 9.32 4.08 22.78
CA SER A 264 9.73 3.81 24.16
C SER A 264 11.24 4.07 24.35
N SER A 265 11.55 5.16 25.04
CA SER A 265 12.81 5.32 25.75
C SER A 265 12.48 5.92 27.11
N SER A 266 12.65 5.11 28.14
CA SER A 266 12.52 5.53 29.52
C SER A 266 13.61 6.56 29.84
N LYS A 267 13.24 7.79 30.19
CA LYS A 267 13.80 8.50 31.36
C LYS A 267 13.13 9.85 31.61
N GLY A 268 12.65 10.01 32.84
CA GLY A 268 12.96 11.16 33.68
C GLY A 268 12.28 12.49 33.33
N SER A 269 11.21 12.76 34.08
CA SER A 269 10.68 14.08 34.44
C SER A 269 11.71 15.23 34.38
N ASN A 270 11.34 16.35 33.74
CA ASN A 270 11.12 17.58 34.51
C ASN A 270 10.22 18.59 33.76
N SER A 271 9.41 19.25 34.57
CA SER A 271 8.63 20.47 34.32
C SER A 271 9.50 21.62 33.82
N ASP A 272 9.00 22.45 32.89
CA ASP A 272 8.62 23.84 33.21
C ASP A 272 8.02 24.55 31.97
N SER A 273 7.02 25.38 32.29
CA SER A 273 6.36 26.35 31.44
C SER A 273 7.31 27.45 30.95
N ASP A 274 7.00 28.06 29.82
CA ASP A 274 6.66 29.49 29.76
C ASP A 274 6.27 29.90 28.33
N ASP A 275 5.20 30.69 28.27
CA ASP A 275 4.69 31.41 27.11
C ASP A 275 5.72 32.46 26.62
N ASP A 276 5.95 32.59 25.31
CA ASP A 276 6.02 33.92 24.68
C ASP A 276 5.83 33.86 23.15
N ASP A 277 5.23 34.94 22.67
CA ASP A 277 4.63 35.25 21.38
C ASP A 277 5.68 35.37 20.24
N SER A 278 5.50 34.68 19.10
CA SER A 278 5.94 35.14 17.75
C SER A 278 5.76 34.10 16.63
N ALA A 279 5.14 34.56 15.53
CA ALA A 279 4.94 33.93 14.22
C ALA A 279 4.07 32.66 14.23
N GLU A 280 2.78 32.81 13.85
CA GLU A 280 1.86 31.68 13.66
C GLU A 280 2.44 30.68 12.66
N THR A 281 2.97 29.59 13.18
CA THR A 281 3.28 28.38 12.44
C THR A 281 1.99 27.83 11.84
N SER A 282 2.00 27.49 10.55
CA SER A 282 0.87 26.89 9.86
C SER A 282 0.33 25.67 10.64
N LYS A 283 -0.96 25.68 10.97
CA LYS A 283 -1.68 24.57 11.63
C LYS A 283 -2.07 23.46 10.64
N VAL A 284 -1.70 23.62 9.38
CA VAL A 284 -2.17 22.79 8.26
C VAL A 284 -1.29 21.55 8.07
N ASN A 285 -1.90 20.37 8.13
CA ASN A 285 -1.27 19.10 7.83
C ASN A 285 -1.20 18.86 6.30
N ILE A 286 -0.05 19.18 5.72
CA ILE A 286 0.22 19.03 4.28
C ILE A 286 0.08 17.58 3.81
N ASP A 287 0.59 16.60 4.57
CA ASP A 287 0.49 15.17 4.22
C ASP A 287 -0.96 14.69 4.18
N GLY A 288 -1.75 15.16 5.13
CA GLY A 288 -3.19 14.89 5.18
C GLY A 288 -3.95 15.53 4.01
N ALA A 289 -3.56 16.75 3.61
CA ALA A 289 -4.16 17.41 2.45
C ALA A 289 -3.84 16.70 1.12
N ILE A 290 -2.61 16.24 0.94
CA ILE A 290 -2.22 15.43 -0.24
C ILE A 290 -2.97 14.09 -0.24
N SER A 291 -3.08 13.45 0.92
CA SER A 291 -3.85 12.21 1.07
C SER A 291 -5.34 12.42 0.73
N TRP A 292 -5.93 13.54 1.13
CA TRP A 292 -7.31 13.90 0.78
C TRP A 292 -7.52 13.97 -0.75
N PHE A 293 -6.54 14.52 -1.48
CA PHE A 293 -6.57 14.55 -2.94
C PHE A 293 -6.40 13.15 -3.55
N GLU A 294 -5.42 12.38 -3.09
CA GLU A 294 -5.14 11.02 -3.58
C GLU A 294 -6.36 10.08 -3.41
N GLU A 295 -7.06 10.19 -2.30
CA GLU A 295 -8.30 9.43 -2.05
C GLU A 295 -9.40 9.71 -3.09
N ARG A 296 -9.43 10.92 -3.65
CA ARG A 296 -10.46 11.40 -4.58
C ARG A 296 -9.99 11.41 -6.04
N LYS A 297 -8.71 11.12 -6.28
CA LYS A 297 -8.11 11.04 -7.62
C LYS A 297 -8.87 10.04 -8.49
N GLY A 298 -9.36 10.52 -9.64
CA GLY A 298 -10.15 9.73 -10.58
C GLY A 298 -11.53 9.26 -10.09
N LYS A 299 -12.03 9.80 -8.97
CA LYS A 299 -13.34 9.41 -8.39
C LYS A 299 -14.37 10.53 -8.33
N VAL A 300 -13.96 11.77 -8.61
CA VAL A 300 -14.80 12.97 -8.56
C VAL A 300 -14.69 13.72 -9.88
N HIS A 301 -15.71 14.50 -10.23
CA HIS A 301 -15.75 15.29 -11.45
C HIS A 301 -15.34 16.75 -11.23
N TYR A 302 -14.96 17.44 -12.30
CA TYR A 302 -14.73 18.88 -12.25
C TYR A 302 -16.04 19.66 -12.37
N SER A 303 -16.35 20.54 -11.42
CA SER A 303 -17.53 21.41 -11.51
C SER A 303 -17.37 22.73 -10.75
N MET A 304 -17.51 23.84 -11.48
CA MET A 304 -17.57 25.19 -10.89
C MET A 304 -18.95 25.52 -10.29
N GLN A 305 -19.99 24.73 -10.59
CA GLN A 305 -21.34 24.92 -10.06
C GLN A 305 -21.58 24.06 -8.82
N ALA A 306 -21.21 22.78 -8.88
CA ALA A 306 -21.30 21.82 -7.79
C ALA A 306 -19.91 21.62 -7.18
N ARG A 307 -19.39 22.67 -6.53
CA ARG A 307 -17.99 22.72 -6.11
C ARG A 307 -17.73 22.28 -4.66
N THR A 308 -18.74 21.75 -3.96
CA THR A 308 -18.68 21.48 -2.50
C THR A 308 -18.70 19.99 -2.14
N GLY A 309 -18.43 19.11 -3.11
CA GLY A 309 -18.52 17.66 -2.93
C GLY A 309 -19.95 17.11 -2.82
N PRO A 310 -20.10 15.80 -2.58
CA PRO A 310 -19.01 14.82 -2.53
C PRO A 310 -18.48 14.44 -3.92
N ASP A 311 -19.31 14.55 -4.95
CA ASP A 311 -19.03 13.97 -6.28
C ASP A 311 -18.25 14.92 -7.20
N SER A 312 -18.12 16.20 -6.85
CA SER A 312 -17.41 17.18 -7.69
C SER A 312 -16.83 18.36 -6.92
N TYR A 313 -15.74 18.89 -7.47
CA TYR A 313 -14.99 20.05 -6.97
C TYR A 313 -14.47 20.86 -8.16
N ASP A 314 -14.14 22.13 -7.97
CA ASP A 314 -13.28 22.87 -8.90
C ASP A 314 -11.88 23.03 -8.31
N CYS A 315 -10.99 23.72 -9.02
CA CYS A 315 -9.60 23.88 -8.62
C CYS A 315 -9.47 24.47 -7.20
N SER A 316 -10.06 25.63 -6.95
CA SER A 316 -9.94 26.32 -5.65
C SER A 316 -10.78 25.70 -4.54
N SER A 317 -11.93 25.08 -4.86
CA SER A 317 -12.69 24.37 -3.83
C SER A 317 -12.00 23.08 -3.40
N SER A 318 -11.29 22.40 -4.32
CA SER A 318 -10.52 21.21 -3.97
C SER A 318 -9.39 21.53 -2.99
N ILE A 319 -8.66 22.63 -3.18
CA ILE A 319 -7.65 23.12 -2.22
C ILE A 319 -8.31 23.50 -0.89
N TYR A 320 -9.41 24.26 -0.94
CA TYR A 320 -10.15 24.67 0.25
C TYR A 320 -10.55 23.48 1.13
N TYR A 321 -11.19 22.45 0.55
CA TYR A 321 -11.64 21.29 1.32
C TYR A 321 -10.49 20.39 1.73
N ALA A 322 -9.44 20.26 0.92
CA ALA A 322 -8.24 19.52 1.30
C ALA A 322 -7.57 20.13 2.54
N LEU A 323 -7.35 21.45 2.56
CA LEU A 323 -6.67 22.10 3.68
C LEU A 323 -7.58 22.26 4.91
N THR A 324 -8.86 22.60 4.75
CA THR A 324 -9.79 22.73 5.90
C THR A 324 -10.09 21.40 6.59
N SER A 325 -10.09 20.29 5.84
CA SER A 325 -10.16 18.94 6.43
C SER A 325 -8.88 18.56 7.20
N ASN A 326 -7.82 19.35 7.04
CA ASN A 326 -6.48 19.07 7.55
C ASN A 326 -5.90 20.24 8.36
N GLY A 327 -6.75 21.03 9.01
CA GLY A 327 -6.32 22.01 10.02
C GLY A 327 -6.31 23.47 9.59
N ALA A 328 -6.68 23.80 8.34
CA ALA A 328 -6.92 25.19 7.94
C ALA A 328 -8.27 25.69 8.46
N ASP A 329 -8.31 26.93 8.91
CA ASP A 329 -9.52 27.66 9.27
C ASP A 329 -10.38 27.92 8.03
N LYS A 330 -11.70 27.89 8.23
CA LYS A 330 -12.67 28.19 7.17
C LYS A 330 -12.58 29.65 6.76
N ALA A 331 -12.85 29.92 5.47
CA ALA A 331 -12.95 31.29 4.97
C ALA A 331 -14.17 32.00 5.59
N ALA A 332 -14.16 33.33 5.59
CA ALA A 332 -15.28 34.10 6.08
C ALA A 332 -16.53 33.88 5.18
N GLY A 333 -17.58 33.29 5.75
CA GLY A 333 -18.83 32.93 5.06
C GLY A 333 -19.01 31.42 4.87
N ASP A 334 -20.10 31.04 4.19
CA ASP A 334 -20.48 29.62 4.02
C ASP A 334 -19.96 28.98 2.71
N TYR A 335 -19.10 29.68 1.97
CA TYR A 335 -18.67 29.27 0.63
C TYR A 335 -17.17 29.02 0.56
N ALA A 336 -16.77 27.99 -0.20
CA ALA A 336 -15.36 27.74 -0.53
C ALA A 336 -14.73 28.94 -1.25
N VAL A 337 -13.45 29.18 -1.02
CA VAL A 337 -12.69 30.27 -1.68
C VAL A 337 -12.69 30.12 -3.19
N SER A 338 -12.45 31.22 -3.90
CA SER A 338 -12.14 31.22 -5.34
C SER A 338 -10.65 31.52 -5.52
N THR A 339 -10.13 31.36 -6.73
CA THR A 339 -8.77 31.78 -7.10
C THR A 339 -8.47 33.26 -6.79
N GLU A 340 -9.49 34.10 -6.62
CA GLU A 340 -9.36 35.49 -6.17
C GLU A 340 -9.18 35.63 -4.66
N THR A 341 -9.99 34.89 -3.89
CA THR A 341 -10.01 35.00 -2.43
C THR A 341 -9.06 34.03 -1.72
N GLU A 342 -8.57 33.02 -2.45
CA GLU A 342 -7.63 32.01 -1.97
C GLU A 342 -6.29 32.62 -1.54
N HIS A 343 -5.83 33.68 -2.21
CA HIS A 343 -4.62 34.41 -1.82
C HIS A 343 -4.67 34.89 -0.36
N ASP A 344 -5.68 35.69 -0.01
CA ASP A 344 -5.81 36.25 1.34
C ASP A 344 -6.13 35.17 2.37
N TRP A 345 -6.87 34.14 1.97
CA TRP A 345 -7.20 33.02 2.84
C TRP A 345 -5.98 32.13 3.16
N LEU A 346 -5.09 31.88 2.19
CA LEU A 346 -3.83 31.16 2.43
C LEU A 346 -2.96 31.96 3.41
N LEU A 347 -2.82 33.27 3.23
CA LEU A 347 -2.08 34.13 4.15
C LEU A 347 -2.66 34.09 5.57
N ALA A 348 -3.99 34.12 5.70
CA ALA A 348 -4.67 34.00 6.99
C ALA A 348 -4.50 32.61 7.65
N ASN A 349 -4.13 31.59 6.88
CA ASN A 349 -3.89 30.22 7.34
C ASN A 349 -2.40 29.89 7.49
N GLY A 350 -1.57 30.91 7.68
CA GLY A 350 -0.15 30.72 7.94
C GLY A 350 0.66 30.30 6.71
N TYR A 351 0.22 30.63 5.49
CA TYR A 351 1.08 30.58 4.31
C TYR A 351 1.74 31.94 4.06
N GLN A 352 2.89 31.91 3.40
CA GLN A 352 3.57 33.08 2.87
C GLN A 352 3.73 32.95 1.35
N LYS A 353 3.67 34.07 0.64
CA LYS A 353 3.98 34.09 -0.79
C LYS A 353 5.50 34.04 -0.98
N VAL A 354 6.00 32.99 -1.60
CA VAL A 354 7.44 32.77 -1.86
C VAL A 354 7.84 33.15 -3.27
N TYR A 355 6.89 33.22 -4.21
CA TYR A 355 7.13 33.65 -5.58
C TYR A 355 5.94 34.41 -6.18
N GLU A 356 6.25 35.38 -7.03
CA GLU A 356 5.33 36.07 -7.94
C GLU A 356 6.08 36.39 -9.23
N GLY A 357 5.53 36.03 -10.38
CA GLY A 357 6.17 36.28 -11.66
C GLY A 357 5.23 36.15 -12.86
N SER A 358 5.69 36.65 -14.01
CA SER A 358 4.98 36.56 -15.28
C SER A 358 4.87 35.09 -15.73
N TRP A 359 3.75 34.72 -16.35
CA TRP A 359 3.51 33.39 -16.94
C TRP A 359 4.63 32.95 -17.89
N SER A 360 5.15 33.89 -18.66
CA SER A 360 6.25 33.68 -19.61
C SER A 360 7.62 33.46 -18.96
N SER A 361 7.71 33.53 -17.64
CA SER A 361 8.90 33.16 -16.87
C SER A 361 8.70 31.82 -16.16
N ASP A 362 9.79 31.10 -15.95
CA ASP A 362 9.83 29.85 -15.16
C ASP A 362 10.60 30.05 -13.86
N GLY A 363 10.61 31.29 -13.34
CA GLY A 363 11.35 31.65 -12.14
C GLY A 363 10.87 30.91 -10.89
N GLU A 364 9.60 30.49 -10.86
CA GLU A 364 9.01 29.74 -9.77
C GLU A 364 9.69 28.39 -9.59
N MET A 365 10.17 27.78 -10.68
CA MET A 365 10.61 26.37 -10.70
C MET A 365 11.92 26.12 -9.93
N LYS A 366 12.56 27.19 -9.43
CA LYS A 366 13.86 27.12 -8.76
C LYS A 366 13.81 26.73 -7.30
N ASP A 367 12.66 26.97 -6.65
CA ASP A 367 12.47 26.71 -5.22
C ASP A 367 11.02 26.24 -5.03
N LEU A 368 10.59 25.24 -5.79
CA LEU A 368 9.29 24.60 -5.57
C LEU A 368 9.45 23.48 -4.56
N GLN A 369 8.57 23.45 -3.57
CA GLN A 369 8.61 22.47 -2.50
C GLN A 369 7.28 21.73 -2.40
N ARG A 370 7.35 20.51 -1.87
CA ARG A 370 6.16 19.75 -1.54
C ARG A 370 5.30 20.53 -0.55
N GLY A 371 4.00 20.62 -0.84
CA GLY A 371 3.03 21.38 -0.04
C GLY A 371 2.88 22.84 -0.46
N ASP A 372 3.71 23.33 -1.38
CA ASP A 372 3.48 24.63 -2.00
C ASP A 372 2.16 24.62 -2.76
N ILE A 373 1.47 25.76 -2.75
CA ILE A 373 0.25 26.00 -3.52
C ILE A 373 0.59 26.96 -4.65
N PHE A 374 0.33 26.57 -5.89
CA PHE A 374 0.39 27.53 -7.00
C PHE A 374 -0.98 28.16 -7.21
N ILE A 375 -1.00 29.44 -7.56
CA ILE A 375 -2.18 30.11 -8.09
C ILE A 375 -1.76 30.79 -9.40
N TRP A 376 -2.52 30.53 -10.45
CA TRP A 376 -2.41 31.15 -11.76
C TRP A 376 -3.55 32.12 -11.97
N GLY A 377 -3.29 33.25 -12.65
CA GLY A 377 -4.27 34.28 -12.93
C GLY A 377 -3.93 35.61 -12.27
N GLU A 378 -4.02 36.71 -13.01
CA GLU A 378 -3.81 38.04 -12.44
C GLU A 378 -4.82 38.33 -11.33
N ARG A 379 -4.33 38.78 -10.16
CA ARG A 379 -5.19 39.06 -9.00
C ARG A 379 -6.17 40.20 -9.34
N GLY A 380 -7.47 39.96 -9.12
CA GLY A 380 -8.57 40.82 -9.55
C GLY A 380 -9.12 40.49 -10.95
N ALA A 381 -8.54 39.51 -11.65
CA ALA A 381 -8.99 39.04 -12.97
C ALA A 381 -8.87 37.50 -13.18
N SER A 382 -8.56 36.73 -12.13
CA SER A 382 -8.40 35.27 -12.10
C SER A 382 -9.71 34.50 -11.89
N SER A 383 -10.86 35.18 -11.83
CA SER A 383 -12.17 34.52 -11.74
C SER A 383 -12.51 33.66 -12.96
N GLY A 384 -13.28 32.59 -12.76
CA GLY A 384 -13.74 31.74 -13.87
C GLY A 384 -12.61 30.92 -14.48
N ALA A 385 -12.56 30.87 -15.81
CA ALA A 385 -11.54 30.13 -16.57
C ALA A 385 -10.18 30.84 -16.63
N ASN A 386 -10.07 32.06 -16.07
CA ASN A 386 -8.84 32.86 -16.11
C ASN A 386 -7.88 32.55 -14.96
N GLY A 387 -8.27 31.67 -14.03
CA GLY A 387 -7.44 31.27 -12.92
C GLY A 387 -7.44 29.77 -12.70
N HIS A 388 -6.38 29.29 -12.08
CA HIS A 388 -6.20 27.88 -11.74
C HIS A 388 -5.34 27.75 -10.48
N THR A 389 -5.52 26.67 -9.73
CA THR A 389 -4.76 26.44 -8.49
C THR A 389 -4.59 24.93 -8.27
N GLY A 390 -3.58 24.58 -7.48
CA GLY A 390 -3.25 23.22 -7.13
C GLY A 390 -2.12 23.15 -6.11
N MET A 391 -1.83 21.95 -5.65
CA MET A 391 -0.79 21.70 -4.65
C MET A 391 0.36 20.90 -5.26
N PHE A 392 1.58 21.27 -4.91
CA PHE A 392 2.78 20.50 -5.22
C PHE A 392 2.89 19.27 -4.32
N MET A 393 2.97 18.09 -4.93
CA MET A 393 3.32 16.84 -4.23
C MET A 393 4.84 16.65 -4.12
N SER A 394 5.60 17.37 -4.93
CA SER A 394 7.06 17.46 -4.96
C SER A 394 7.47 18.75 -5.68
N SER A 395 8.75 19.01 -5.90
CA SER A 395 9.22 20.16 -6.70
C SER A 395 8.74 20.14 -8.17
N LYS A 396 8.16 19.03 -8.66
CA LYS A 396 7.78 18.86 -10.08
C LYS A 396 6.35 18.35 -10.29
N GLU A 397 5.81 17.55 -9.38
CA GLU A 397 4.47 16.97 -9.54
C GLU A 397 3.44 17.79 -8.77
N ILE A 398 2.30 18.05 -9.42
CA ILE A 398 1.14 18.70 -8.81
C ILE A 398 -0.05 17.75 -8.76
N ILE A 399 -0.87 17.94 -7.74
CA ILE A 399 -2.20 17.35 -7.64
C ILE A 399 -3.23 18.48 -7.57
N HIS A 400 -4.23 18.41 -8.45
CA HIS A 400 -5.20 19.48 -8.63
C HIS A 400 -6.47 18.97 -9.30
N SER A 401 -7.57 19.69 -9.10
CA SER A 401 -8.82 19.46 -9.84
C SER A 401 -8.89 20.37 -11.06
N SER A 402 -9.01 19.82 -12.26
CA SER A 402 -9.09 20.62 -13.49
C SER A 402 -10.15 20.11 -14.46
N TYR A 403 -10.61 21.04 -15.32
CA TYR A 403 -11.55 20.71 -16.39
C TYR A 403 -10.98 19.67 -17.37
N GLY A 404 -9.70 19.81 -17.74
CA GLY A 404 -9.05 18.91 -18.70
C GLY A 404 -8.92 17.46 -18.21
N ASN A 405 -8.84 17.26 -16.90
CA ASN A 405 -8.75 15.94 -16.28
C ASN A 405 -10.12 15.40 -15.82
N ASP A 406 -11.19 16.18 -15.96
CA ASP A 406 -12.52 15.92 -15.39
C ASP A 406 -12.46 15.50 -13.90
N GLY A 407 -11.81 16.35 -13.09
CA GLY A 407 -11.70 16.15 -11.65
C GLY A 407 -10.25 16.17 -11.18
N ILE A 408 -9.99 15.47 -10.08
CA ILE A 408 -8.67 15.43 -9.43
C ILE A 408 -7.74 14.44 -10.14
N ALA A 409 -6.58 14.92 -10.56
CA ALA A 409 -5.51 14.12 -11.14
C ALA A 409 -4.12 14.70 -10.80
N THR A 410 -3.08 13.91 -11.04
CA THR A 410 -1.69 14.38 -10.96
C THR A 410 -1.15 14.74 -12.33
N ASN A 411 -0.30 15.77 -12.39
CA ASN A 411 0.42 16.17 -13.59
C ASN A 411 1.82 16.66 -13.21
N ILE A 412 2.72 16.67 -14.19
CA ILE A 412 3.99 17.40 -14.05
C ILE A 412 3.72 18.88 -14.28
N TYR A 413 4.06 19.73 -13.30
CA TYR A 413 3.75 21.15 -13.28
C TYR A 413 4.25 21.88 -14.52
N ASP A 414 5.53 21.70 -14.87
CA ASP A 414 6.16 22.32 -16.03
C ASP A 414 5.43 21.96 -17.33
N SER A 415 5.24 20.67 -17.60
CA SER A 415 4.55 20.22 -18.81
C SER A 415 3.08 20.66 -18.83
N TYR A 416 2.41 20.67 -17.68
CA TYR A 416 1.02 21.09 -17.59
C TYR A 416 0.87 22.60 -17.83
N LYS A 417 1.70 23.42 -17.18
CA LYS A 417 1.78 24.88 -17.39
C LYS A 417 2.01 25.20 -18.87
N HIS A 418 2.96 24.54 -19.51
CA HIS A 418 3.28 24.79 -20.92
C HIS A 418 2.27 24.22 -21.93
N ALA A 419 1.39 23.30 -21.49
CA ALA A 419 0.35 22.74 -22.33
C ALA A 419 -0.96 23.55 -22.28
N VAL A 420 -1.18 24.36 -21.23
CA VAL A 420 -2.38 25.19 -21.10
C VAL A 420 -2.15 26.61 -21.63
N GLY A 421 -3.25 27.35 -21.81
CA GLY A 421 -3.19 28.75 -22.24
C GLY A 421 -2.54 29.66 -21.18
N ASP A 422 -2.12 30.85 -21.61
CA ASP A 422 -1.52 31.88 -20.77
C ASP A 422 -2.52 32.37 -19.69
N HIS A 423 -2.13 32.28 -18.41
CA HIS A 423 -2.89 32.78 -17.26
C HIS A 423 -2.30 34.07 -16.66
N GLY A 424 -1.35 34.72 -17.32
CA GLY A 424 -0.82 36.03 -16.95
C GLY A 424 0.24 35.97 -15.85
N THR A 425 -0.16 35.69 -14.61
CA THR A 425 0.74 35.76 -13.44
C THR A 425 0.68 34.46 -12.65
N VAL A 426 1.85 34.04 -12.16
CA VAL A 426 2.06 32.84 -11.32
C VAL A 426 2.43 33.28 -9.92
N TYR A 427 1.75 32.73 -8.93
CA TYR A 427 2.02 32.93 -7.51
C TYR A 427 2.29 31.58 -6.84
N ILE A 428 3.29 31.51 -5.96
CA ILE A 428 3.55 30.33 -5.12
C ILE A 428 3.42 30.70 -3.65
N TYR A 429 2.65 29.91 -2.91
CA TYR A 429 2.43 30.07 -1.47
C TYR A 429 2.97 28.84 -0.72
N ARG A 430 3.74 29.09 0.34
CA ARG A 430 4.36 28.07 1.19
C ARG A 430 3.90 28.20 2.63
N ALA A 431 3.64 27.09 3.30
CA ALA A 431 3.31 27.10 4.73
C ALA A 431 4.48 27.67 5.58
N THR A 432 4.19 28.53 6.54
CA THR A 432 5.18 29.10 7.47
C THR A 432 5.42 28.15 8.65
N GLY A 433 6.67 28.00 9.09
CA GLY A 433 7.03 27.12 10.22
C GLY A 433 7.18 25.63 9.89
N SER A 434 6.99 25.23 8.63
CA SER A 434 7.28 23.87 8.18
C SER A 434 8.79 23.70 7.99
N ASN A 435 9.48 23.13 8.97
CA ASN A 435 10.80 22.53 8.75
C ASN A 435 10.63 21.22 7.97
N TYR A 436 10.30 21.32 6.68
CA TYR A 436 10.66 20.29 5.72
C TYR A 436 12.08 20.60 5.26
N SER A 437 13.06 19.87 5.79
CA SER A 437 14.42 19.90 5.26
C SER A 437 14.44 19.09 3.97
N ASP A 438 14.17 19.76 2.85
CA ASP A 438 14.72 19.32 1.58
C ASP A 438 16.17 19.80 1.57
N SER A 439 17.12 18.88 1.74
CA SER A 439 18.53 19.20 1.53
C SER A 439 18.82 19.08 0.04
N GLU A 440 18.42 20.07 -0.75
CA GLU A 440 18.98 20.25 -2.09
C GLU A 440 20.32 21.01 -1.97
N ASN A 441 21.39 20.38 -2.47
CA ASN A 441 22.61 21.10 -2.79
C ASN A 441 22.36 21.88 -4.08
N ALA A 442 22.51 23.20 -3.99
CA ALA A 442 22.51 24.11 -5.12
C ALA A 442 23.71 23.86 -6.04
N CYS A 443 23.41 23.93 -7.35
CA CYS A 443 24.24 24.23 -8.51
C CYS A 443 25.75 23.86 -8.49
N ASP A 444 26.14 23.00 -9.43
CA ASP A 444 27.34 23.23 -10.24
C ASP A 444 27.06 22.81 -11.68
N ASP A 445 27.37 23.74 -12.60
CA ASP A 445 27.38 23.58 -14.06
C ASP A 445 28.61 22.76 -14.51
N ASP A 446 28.47 22.17 -15.70
CA ASP A 446 29.51 21.70 -16.63
C ASP A 446 30.52 20.62 -16.15
N ASP A 447 30.37 19.38 -16.65
CA ASP A 447 31.14 18.85 -17.79
C ASP A 447 30.91 17.34 -17.99
N ASP A 448 31.03 16.92 -19.25
CA ASP A 448 31.05 15.54 -19.75
C ASP A 448 31.95 14.60 -18.91
N ASP A 449 31.38 13.49 -18.37
CA ASP A 449 31.98 12.16 -18.55
C ASP A 449 30.97 11.04 -18.24
N SER A 450 30.94 10.05 -19.12
CA SER A 450 30.17 8.82 -19.04
C SER A 450 30.75 7.88 -17.97
N GLY A 451 30.08 7.75 -16.82
CA GLY A 451 30.42 6.76 -15.80
C GLY A 451 29.19 6.25 -15.05
N SER A 452 28.98 4.92 -15.08
CA SER A 452 28.04 4.21 -14.21
C SER A 452 28.40 4.52 -12.74
N GLY A 453 27.57 5.28 -12.05
CA GLY A 453 27.79 5.64 -10.65
C GLY A 453 27.59 4.45 -9.70
N ASN A 454 28.41 4.40 -8.65
CA ASN A 454 28.30 3.44 -7.55
C ASN A 454 27.23 3.86 -6.53
N ALA A 455 26.01 4.13 -7.00
CA ALA A 455 24.89 4.41 -6.10
C ALA A 455 24.56 3.16 -5.27
N ALA A 456 24.36 3.33 -3.96
CA ALA A 456 24.01 2.23 -3.06
C ALA A 456 22.53 1.86 -3.23
N ASP A 457 22.18 0.59 -3.07
CA ASP A 457 20.77 0.18 -3.11
C ASP A 457 19.94 0.84 -2.01
N GLY A 458 18.67 1.14 -2.33
CA GLY A 458 17.75 1.85 -1.44
C GLY A 458 18.10 3.32 -1.28
N THR A 459 18.89 3.89 -2.21
CA THR A 459 19.22 5.32 -2.25
C THR A 459 18.82 5.91 -3.58
N GLY A 460 18.59 7.22 -3.61
CA GLY A 460 18.15 7.92 -4.80
C GLY A 460 16.66 7.69 -5.07
N SER A 461 15.97 8.78 -5.37
CA SER A 461 14.60 8.72 -5.88
C SER A 461 14.61 8.41 -7.38
N VAL A 462 13.54 7.80 -7.88
CA VAL A 462 13.35 7.64 -9.33
C VAL A 462 13.37 9.04 -9.98
N PRO A 463 14.29 9.31 -10.93
CA PRO A 463 14.36 10.64 -11.53
C PRO A 463 13.08 11.03 -12.25
N GLY A 464 12.59 12.26 -12.03
CA GLY A 464 11.31 12.72 -12.57
C GLY A 464 11.26 12.82 -14.10
N ASP A 465 12.40 12.83 -14.79
CA ASP A 465 12.50 12.77 -16.26
C ASP A 465 12.46 11.33 -16.79
N ALA A 466 12.52 10.31 -15.92
CA ALA A 466 12.35 8.90 -16.26
C ALA A 466 10.87 8.50 -16.44
N THR A 467 10.16 9.13 -17.38
CA THR A 467 8.71 8.99 -17.61
C THR A 467 8.27 7.93 -18.64
N ALA A 468 9.14 7.50 -19.56
CA ALA A 468 8.82 6.49 -20.57
C ALA A 468 8.84 5.06 -20.01
N TRP A 469 8.12 4.15 -20.67
CA TRP A 469 8.10 2.72 -20.33
C TRP A 469 9.50 2.08 -20.33
N GLY A 470 10.41 2.56 -21.16
CA GLY A 470 11.81 2.15 -21.20
C GLY A 470 12.61 2.99 -22.18
N TYR A 471 13.93 2.82 -22.16
CA TYR A 471 14.89 3.66 -22.89
C TYR A 471 15.89 2.79 -23.63
N LYS A 472 16.11 3.12 -24.92
CA LYS A 472 17.31 2.67 -25.62
C LYS A 472 18.52 3.42 -25.03
N PRO A 473 19.75 2.89 -25.15
CA PRO A 473 20.94 3.54 -24.56
C PRO A 473 21.10 5.00 -25.02
N GLU A 474 20.81 5.28 -26.29
CA GLU A 474 20.89 6.62 -26.85
C GLU A 474 19.79 7.58 -26.35
N ASP A 475 18.68 7.05 -25.86
CA ASP A 475 17.52 7.83 -25.38
C ASP A 475 17.45 7.86 -23.84
N LEU A 476 18.46 7.31 -23.15
CA LEU A 476 18.47 7.20 -21.69
C LEU A 476 18.66 8.60 -21.07
N PRO A 477 17.73 9.04 -20.18
CA PRO A 477 17.86 10.29 -19.46
C PRO A 477 19.19 10.39 -18.71
N ASN A 478 19.82 11.56 -18.73
CA ASN A 478 21.10 11.78 -18.06
C ASN A 478 21.03 11.47 -16.57
N SER A 479 19.90 11.78 -15.93
CA SER A 479 19.63 11.50 -14.53
C SER A 479 19.69 10.01 -14.16
N LEU A 480 19.41 9.11 -15.13
CA LEU A 480 19.48 7.67 -14.94
C LEU A 480 20.87 7.10 -15.20
N LYS A 481 21.75 7.81 -15.93
CA LYS A 481 23.09 7.30 -16.31
C LYS A 481 23.96 6.97 -15.12
N GLN A 482 23.82 7.68 -14.00
CA GLN A 482 24.55 7.36 -12.78
C GLN A 482 24.08 6.05 -12.11
N TYR A 483 22.91 5.54 -12.45
CA TYR A 483 22.33 4.35 -11.82
C TYR A 483 22.45 3.08 -12.69
N ILE A 484 22.78 3.18 -13.97
CA ILE A 484 22.83 2.00 -14.84
C ILE A 484 23.99 1.07 -14.49
N ILE A 485 23.83 -0.21 -14.82
CA ILE A 485 24.96 -1.08 -15.14
C ILE A 485 25.09 -1.04 -16.66
N ASP A 486 26.09 -0.33 -17.18
CA ASP A 486 26.27 -0.20 -18.62
C ASP A 486 26.85 -1.51 -19.21
N PRO A 487 26.12 -2.23 -20.08
CA PRO A 487 26.64 -3.43 -20.70
C PRO A 487 27.87 -3.15 -21.57
N ALA A 488 28.01 -1.94 -22.16
CA ALA A 488 29.16 -1.58 -22.98
C ALA A 488 30.45 -1.47 -22.15
N ALA A 489 30.41 -0.74 -21.04
CA ALA A 489 31.50 -0.69 -20.06
C ALA A 489 31.90 -2.09 -19.54
N ASN A 490 30.94 -3.00 -19.48
CA ASN A 490 31.12 -4.38 -19.02
C ASN A 490 31.44 -5.37 -20.16
N GLY A 491 31.76 -4.88 -21.36
CA GLY A 491 32.37 -5.66 -22.44
C GLY A 491 31.42 -6.20 -23.51
N LEU A 492 30.14 -5.83 -23.47
CA LEU A 492 29.17 -6.17 -24.52
C LEU A 492 29.17 -5.08 -25.61
N THR A 493 28.92 -5.47 -26.86
CA THR A 493 28.70 -4.49 -27.94
C THR A 493 27.22 -4.37 -28.26
N TYR A 494 26.72 -3.13 -28.35
CA TYR A 494 25.34 -2.87 -28.75
C TYR A 494 25.17 -3.19 -30.24
N ALA A 495 24.20 -4.02 -30.56
CA ALA A 495 23.96 -4.55 -31.90
C ALA A 495 25.21 -5.24 -32.53
N GLY A 496 26.07 -5.81 -31.70
CA GLY A 496 27.28 -6.54 -32.10
C GLY A 496 27.42 -7.85 -31.33
N ASN A 497 28.37 -8.70 -31.72
CA ASN A 497 28.54 -10.02 -31.10
C ASN A 497 29.56 -10.05 -29.97
N GLN A 498 30.40 -9.02 -29.82
CA GLN A 498 31.44 -9.02 -28.80
C GLN A 498 30.80 -9.01 -27.40
N GLY A 499 31.29 -9.89 -26.53
CA GLY A 499 30.81 -10.04 -25.15
C GLY A 499 29.51 -10.84 -24.98
N TRP A 500 28.81 -11.16 -26.06
CA TRP A 500 27.57 -11.95 -26.04
C TRP A 500 27.86 -13.45 -26.10
N VAL A 501 27.07 -14.25 -25.36
CA VAL A 501 27.30 -15.69 -25.22
C VAL A 501 26.60 -16.47 -26.33
N GLU A 502 25.31 -16.24 -26.53
CA GLU A 502 24.50 -17.05 -27.46
C GLU A 502 24.17 -16.32 -28.76
N HIS A 503 24.15 -14.99 -28.75
CA HIS A 503 23.75 -14.13 -29.86
C HIS A 503 22.30 -14.35 -30.32
N SER A 504 21.45 -14.83 -29.42
CA SER A 504 20.08 -15.25 -29.73
C SER A 504 19.10 -14.08 -29.76
N GLY A 505 19.47 -12.94 -29.16
CA GLY A 505 18.58 -11.79 -29.01
C GLY A 505 17.44 -12.00 -28.01
N GLN A 506 17.49 -13.07 -27.20
CA GLN A 506 16.53 -13.37 -26.14
C GLN A 506 16.92 -12.70 -24.81
N CYS A 507 15.96 -12.58 -23.89
CA CYS A 507 16.21 -12.04 -22.54
C CYS A 507 17.28 -12.83 -21.77
N VAL A 508 17.29 -14.15 -21.92
CA VAL A 508 18.28 -15.06 -21.31
C VAL A 508 19.69 -14.74 -21.78
N ASP A 509 19.90 -14.50 -23.06
CA ASP A 509 21.24 -14.25 -23.62
C ASP A 509 21.88 -12.97 -23.05
N LEU A 510 21.11 -11.89 -22.86
CA LEU A 510 21.62 -10.71 -22.16
C LEU A 510 21.96 -11.04 -20.70
N THR A 511 21.08 -11.78 -20.03
CA THR A 511 21.25 -12.18 -18.63
C THR A 511 22.54 -12.98 -18.44
N GLU A 512 22.77 -13.99 -19.29
CA GLU A 512 23.99 -14.79 -19.29
C GLU A 512 25.21 -13.94 -19.62
N SER A 513 25.12 -13.13 -20.67
CA SER A 513 26.26 -12.36 -21.18
C SER A 513 26.72 -11.33 -20.15
N LEU A 514 25.83 -10.46 -19.69
CA LEU A 514 26.17 -9.42 -18.72
C LEU A 514 26.39 -10.00 -17.33
N GLY A 515 25.58 -10.98 -16.91
CA GLY A 515 25.71 -11.65 -15.62
C GLY A 515 27.07 -12.32 -15.46
N ASN A 516 27.56 -12.97 -16.51
CA ASN A 516 28.90 -13.57 -16.52
C ASN A 516 30.01 -12.52 -16.33
N GLN A 517 29.90 -11.36 -16.98
CA GLN A 517 30.90 -10.30 -16.87
C GLN A 517 30.95 -9.73 -15.45
N ILE A 518 29.80 -9.41 -14.87
CA ILE A 518 29.75 -8.75 -13.55
C ILE A 518 29.99 -9.71 -12.39
N TRP A 519 29.71 -11.01 -12.54
CA TRP A 519 29.91 -12.00 -11.48
C TRP A 519 31.17 -12.86 -11.64
N GLY A 520 31.84 -12.77 -12.80
CA GLY A 520 33.09 -13.49 -13.10
C GLY A 520 32.86 -14.95 -13.52
N PHE A 521 31.76 -15.22 -14.20
CA PHE A 521 31.42 -16.56 -14.71
C PHE A 521 31.59 -16.63 -16.24
N SER A 522 31.32 -17.80 -16.81
CA SER A 522 31.28 -18.01 -18.26
C SER A 522 30.32 -19.15 -18.63
N GLY A 523 29.92 -19.18 -19.90
CA GLY A 523 29.00 -20.18 -20.43
C GLY A 523 27.53 -19.81 -20.21
N ILE A 524 26.66 -20.80 -20.24
CA ILE A 524 25.20 -20.64 -20.16
C ILE A 524 24.64 -21.36 -18.94
N VAL A 525 23.63 -20.78 -18.31
CA VAL A 525 22.73 -21.43 -17.35
C VAL A 525 21.43 -21.81 -18.06
N GLN A 526 21.04 -23.09 -17.96
CA GLN A 526 19.88 -23.61 -18.70
C GLN A 526 18.56 -23.13 -18.09
N GLY A 527 17.65 -22.63 -18.92
CA GLY A 527 16.29 -22.31 -18.49
C GLY A 527 15.64 -21.18 -19.28
N ALA A 528 14.30 -21.12 -19.22
CA ALA A 528 13.53 -19.98 -19.74
C ALA A 528 13.68 -18.75 -18.82
N GLY A 529 13.20 -17.58 -19.26
CA GLY A 529 13.33 -16.32 -18.51
C GLY A 529 12.83 -16.40 -17.07
N PHE A 530 11.67 -17.03 -16.81
CA PHE A 530 11.15 -17.20 -15.44
C PHE A 530 12.00 -18.11 -14.53
N GLN A 531 12.93 -18.87 -15.11
CA GLN A 531 13.76 -19.85 -14.39
C GLN A 531 15.17 -19.34 -14.11
N GLN A 532 15.60 -18.26 -14.74
CA GLN A 532 16.99 -17.81 -14.71
C GLN A 532 17.49 -17.46 -13.30
N ALA A 533 16.73 -16.71 -12.51
CA ALA A 533 17.09 -16.43 -11.12
C ALA A 533 17.25 -17.74 -10.31
N ALA A 534 16.34 -18.70 -10.44
CA ALA A 534 16.44 -19.97 -9.74
C ALA A 534 17.66 -20.79 -10.19
N ALA A 535 17.92 -20.85 -11.49
CA ALA A 535 19.03 -21.60 -12.03
C ALA A 535 20.38 -20.96 -11.65
N TRP A 536 20.50 -19.63 -11.70
CA TRP A 536 21.69 -18.90 -11.24
C TRP A 536 21.92 -19.06 -9.73
N ALA A 537 20.87 -18.98 -8.92
CA ALA A 537 20.96 -19.20 -7.48
C ALA A 537 21.56 -20.57 -7.15
N VAL A 538 21.13 -21.62 -7.85
CA VAL A 538 21.61 -22.99 -7.61
C VAL A 538 22.98 -23.26 -8.23
N GLU A 539 23.15 -22.96 -9.52
CA GLU A 539 24.30 -23.39 -10.32
C GLU A 539 25.52 -22.47 -10.15
N ARG A 540 25.31 -21.18 -9.84
CA ARG A 540 26.37 -20.18 -9.79
C ARG A 540 26.61 -19.63 -8.38
N PHE A 541 25.53 -19.30 -7.66
CA PHE A 541 25.64 -18.65 -6.35
C PHE A 541 25.52 -19.61 -5.17
N HIS A 542 25.12 -20.86 -5.41
CA HIS A 542 24.93 -21.91 -4.41
C HIS A 542 24.07 -21.49 -3.22
N ASN A 543 22.97 -20.79 -3.52
CA ASN A 543 21.99 -20.33 -2.54
C ASN A 543 20.56 -20.46 -3.09
N ASN A 544 19.62 -19.73 -2.48
CA ASN A 544 18.22 -19.74 -2.86
C ASN A 544 17.82 -18.41 -3.49
N VAL A 545 16.75 -18.46 -4.28
CA VAL A 545 16.07 -17.29 -4.82
C VAL A 545 15.60 -16.38 -3.69
N LYS A 546 15.63 -15.06 -3.95
CA LYS A 546 15.31 -14.00 -3.01
C LYS A 546 14.14 -13.16 -3.52
N ASN A 547 13.44 -12.48 -2.61
CA ASN A 547 12.34 -11.57 -2.92
C ASN A 547 12.71 -10.09 -2.74
N THR A 548 13.97 -9.81 -2.43
CA THR A 548 14.47 -8.44 -2.25
C THR A 548 15.42 -8.12 -3.40
N PRO A 549 15.16 -7.05 -4.19
CA PRO A 549 16.05 -6.65 -5.27
C PRO A 549 17.39 -6.16 -4.73
N LYS A 550 18.42 -6.25 -5.56
CA LYS A 550 19.77 -5.76 -5.28
C LYS A 550 20.47 -5.41 -6.58
N ARG A 551 21.30 -4.36 -6.62
CA ARG A 551 22.17 -4.05 -7.77
C ARG A 551 22.99 -5.26 -8.18
N GLY A 552 23.01 -5.55 -9.48
CA GLY A 552 23.64 -6.71 -10.09
C GLY A 552 22.89 -8.03 -9.93
N ALA A 553 21.73 -8.05 -9.27
CA ALA A 553 20.91 -9.24 -9.16
C ALA A 553 20.37 -9.68 -10.53
N ILE A 554 20.39 -10.99 -10.77
CA ILE A 554 19.63 -11.60 -11.85
C ILE A 554 18.17 -11.62 -11.41
N PHE A 555 17.26 -11.00 -12.16
CA PHE A 555 15.83 -11.08 -11.88
C PHE A 555 15.14 -12.04 -12.85
N SER A 556 14.11 -12.73 -12.37
CA SER A 556 13.14 -13.45 -13.19
C SER A 556 11.73 -13.00 -12.82
N THR A 557 10.84 -12.93 -13.80
CA THR A 557 9.40 -12.76 -13.55
C THR A 557 8.72 -14.11 -13.37
N ASN A 558 7.44 -14.13 -13.02
CA ASN A 558 6.63 -15.35 -12.99
C ASN A 558 6.50 -16.02 -14.38
N GLN A 559 6.04 -17.27 -14.39
CA GLN A 559 5.90 -18.07 -15.61
C GLN A 559 4.98 -17.43 -16.67
N ALA A 560 3.97 -16.66 -16.25
CA ALA A 560 3.06 -15.99 -17.17
C ALA A 560 3.76 -14.90 -18.00
N ASN A 561 4.68 -14.15 -17.37
CA ASN A 561 5.45 -13.09 -18.02
C ASN A 561 6.74 -13.62 -18.69
N ASN A 562 7.34 -14.69 -18.14
CA ASN A 562 8.50 -15.39 -18.69
C ASN A 562 9.65 -14.47 -19.17
N HIS A 563 10.13 -13.61 -18.28
CA HIS A 563 11.17 -12.63 -18.57
C HIS A 563 12.30 -12.64 -17.53
N THR A 564 13.45 -12.09 -17.91
CA THR A 564 14.66 -12.01 -17.08
C THR A 564 15.53 -10.84 -17.50
N GLY A 565 16.40 -10.40 -16.61
CA GLY A 565 17.41 -9.38 -16.87
C GLY A 565 18.26 -9.13 -15.63
N ILE A 566 18.86 -7.95 -15.56
CA ILE A 566 19.72 -7.56 -14.44
C ILE A 566 19.21 -6.27 -13.80
N VAL A 567 19.15 -6.26 -12.47
CA VAL A 567 18.86 -5.04 -11.70
C VAL A 567 20.09 -4.14 -11.76
N SER A 568 19.93 -2.97 -12.37
CA SER A 568 20.94 -1.92 -12.35
C SER A 568 20.96 -1.19 -11.01
N HIS A 569 19.80 -0.83 -10.46
CA HIS A 569 19.71 -0.05 -9.21
C HIS A 569 18.39 -0.30 -8.47
N VAL A 570 18.40 -0.14 -7.15
CA VAL A 570 17.21 -0.12 -6.31
C VAL A 570 17.03 1.28 -5.73
N PHE A 571 15.94 1.96 -6.09
CA PHE A 571 15.59 3.29 -5.58
C PHE A 571 14.99 3.22 -4.18
N GLU A 572 14.92 4.37 -3.51
CA GLU A 572 14.40 4.52 -2.14
C GLU A 572 12.96 4.03 -1.97
N ASP A 573 12.11 4.22 -2.98
CA ASP A 573 10.72 3.76 -3.00
C ASP A 573 10.57 2.25 -3.28
N GLY A 574 11.68 1.54 -3.48
CA GLY A 574 11.71 0.14 -3.87
C GLY A 574 11.49 -0.12 -5.36
N SER A 575 11.32 0.93 -6.18
CA SER A 575 11.40 0.80 -7.63
C SER A 575 12.80 0.30 -8.03
N ILE A 576 12.88 -0.41 -9.15
CA ILE A 576 14.16 -0.90 -9.68
C ILE A 576 14.41 -0.34 -11.07
N LEU A 577 15.65 0.09 -11.32
CA LEU A 577 16.14 0.27 -12.68
C LEU A 577 16.68 -1.08 -13.16
N VAL A 578 16.17 -1.59 -14.27
CA VAL A 578 16.64 -2.84 -14.87
C VAL A 578 17.28 -2.60 -16.23
N VAL A 579 18.21 -3.48 -16.59
CA VAL A 579 18.72 -3.65 -17.95
C VAL A 579 18.26 -5.01 -18.48
N GLU A 580 17.58 -5.00 -19.61
CA GLU A 580 16.88 -6.18 -20.15
C GLU A 580 16.93 -6.22 -21.69
N GLN A 581 16.63 -7.39 -22.25
CA GLN A 581 16.50 -7.62 -23.70
C GLN A 581 15.20 -8.36 -24.00
N ASN A 582 14.70 -8.27 -25.23
CA ASN A 582 13.51 -8.96 -25.75
C ASN A 582 12.21 -8.26 -25.33
N THR A 583 12.24 -6.95 -25.51
CA THR A 583 11.15 -6.01 -25.30
C THR A 583 10.82 -5.30 -26.62
N PRO A 584 9.79 -4.44 -26.68
CA PRO A 584 9.57 -3.57 -27.85
C PRO A 584 10.76 -2.67 -28.21
N LEU A 585 11.72 -2.45 -27.30
CA LEU A 585 12.86 -1.54 -27.49
C LEU A 585 14.19 -2.26 -27.74
N SER A 586 14.26 -3.58 -27.53
CA SER A 586 15.50 -4.35 -27.69
C SER A 586 15.23 -5.85 -27.93
N GLY A 587 16.16 -6.53 -28.60
CA GLY A 587 16.11 -7.97 -28.85
C GLY A 587 15.40 -8.37 -30.15
N ILE A 588 15.39 -9.67 -30.42
CA ILE A 588 15.03 -10.18 -31.75
C ILE A 588 13.52 -10.21 -32.01
N TYR A 589 12.69 -10.43 -30.98
CA TYR A 589 11.29 -10.77 -31.21
C TYR A 589 10.43 -9.57 -31.61
N TYR A 590 10.52 -8.47 -30.85
CA TYR A 590 9.72 -7.26 -31.10
C TYR A 590 10.53 -6.15 -31.79
N PHE A 591 11.81 -5.98 -31.42
CA PHE A 591 12.68 -4.95 -31.99
C PHE A 591 13.46 -5.43 -33.25
N HIS A 592 13.37 -6.72 -33.58
CA HIS A 592 13.96 -7.33 -34.78
C HIS A 592 15.48 -7.17 -34.90
N LYS A 593 16.18 -6.99 -33.77
CA LYS A 593 17.63 -6.83 -33.72
C LYS A 593 18.22 -7.54 -32.50
N PRO A 594 19.02 -8.60 -32.69
CA PRO A 594 19.64 -9.28 -31.57
C PRO A 594 20.75 -8.43 -30.97
N ASN A 595 21.22 -8.83 -29.79
CA ASN A 595 22.36 -8.25 -29.08
C ASN A 595 22.19 -6.76 -28.77
N THR A 596 21.00 -6.38 -28.34
CA THR A 596 20.64 -5.03 -27.91
C THR A 596 20.06 -5.08 -26.51
N TRP A 597 20.04 -3.95 -25.81
CA TRP A 597 19.44 -3.84 -24.48
C TRP A 597 18.64 -2.56 -24.36
N ASN A 598 17.70 -2.53 -23.42
CA ASN A 598 17.05 -1.31 -22.98
C ASN A 598 17.12 -1.22 -21.46
N PHE A 599 16.91 -0.01 -20.96
CA PHE A 599 16.71 0.24 -19.53
C PHE A 599 15.24 0.50 -19.24
N ARG A 600 14.78 0.15 -18.05
CA ARG A 600 13.40 0.42 -17.62
C ARG A 600 13.34 0.58 -16.11
N VAL A 601 12.56 1.56 -15.64
CA VAL A 601 12.18 1.64 -14.23
C VAL A 601 10.94 0.78 -14.02
N VAL A 602 10.96 -0.07 -13.00
CA VAL A 602 9.86 -0.98 -12.65
C VAL A 602 9.44 -0.70 -11.22
N SER A 603 8.19 -0.26 -11.04
CA SER A 603 7.63 0.05 -9.72
C SER A 603 7.49 -1.20 -8.83
N PRO A 604 7.43 -1.05 -7.49
CA PRO A 604 7.17 -2.16 -6.59
C PRO A 604 5.89 -2.94 -6.95
N ASP A 605 4.83 -2.24 -7.34
CA ASP A 605 3.57 -2.85 -7.75
C ASP A 605 3.73 -3.71 -9.01
N THR A 606 4.47 -3.21 -10.00
CA THR A 606 4.75 -3.97 -11.23
C THR A 606 5.62 -5.19 -10.93
N GLN A 607 6.61 -5.05 -10.05
CA GLN A 607 7.45 -6.16 -9.58
C GLN A 607 6.58 -7.25 -8.93
N LYS A 608 5.62 -6.85 -8.07
CA LYS A 608 4.70 -7.76 -7.40
C LYS A 608 3.72 -8.43 -8.38
N GLU A 609 3.08 -7.66 -9.25
CA GLU A 609 2.14 -8.16 -10.27
C GLU A 609 2.80 -9.19 -11.19
N GLN A 610 4.02 -8.89 -11.64
CA GLN A 610 4.77 -9.76 -12.55
C GLN A 610 5.52 -10.87 -11.82
N GLY A 611 5.46 -10.93 -10.49
CA GLY A 611 6.09 -11.96 -9.66
C GLY A 611 7.60 -11.99 -9.82
N PHE A 612 8.25 -10.84 -9.66
CA PHE A 612 9.70 -10.72 -9.69
C PHE A 612 10.34 -11.50 -8.54
N VAL A 613 11.41 -12.21 -8.87
CA VAL A 613 12.29 -12.90 -7.94
C VAL A 613 13.74 -12.68 -8.36
N TYR A 614 14.69 -12.78 -7.43
CA TYR A 614 16.07 -12.34 -7.63
C TYR A 614 17.09 -13.41 -7.23
N ALA A 615 18.26 -13.36 -7.85
CA ALA A 615 19.40 -14.19 -7.49
C ALA A 615 20.69 -13.38 -7.46
N TYR A 616 21.39 -13.49 -6.33
CA TYR A 616 22.70 -12.90 -6.07
C TYR A 616 23.34 -13.60 -4.86
N PRO A 617 24.69 -13.61 -4.73
CA PRO A 617 25.39 -14.18 -3.58
C PRO A 617 25.03 -13.48 -2.26
N ASN A 618 25.21 -14.16 -1.13
CA ASN A 618 24.91 -13.58 0.19
C ASN A 618 26.00 -12.61 0.68
N ASP A 619 27.23 -12.82 0.25
CA ASP A 619 28.45 -12.28 0.85
C ASP A 619 29.43 -11.71 -0.19
N LYS A 620 28.97 -11.52 -1.43
CA LYS A 620 29.77 -10.99 -2.55
C LYS A 620 29.01 -9.92 -3.31
N GLU A 621 29.73 -8.86 -3.65
CA GLU A 621 29.24 -7.80 -4.55
C GLU A 621 29.65 -8.07 -6.01
N PRO A 622 28.86 -7.62 -6.99
CA PRO A 622 29.21 -7.72 -8.40
C PRO A 622 30.42 -6.83 -8.72
N THR A 623 31.26 -7.27 -9.65
CA THR A 623 32.37 -6.48 -10.20
C THR A 623 31.86 -5.70 -11.42
N ILE A 624 31.28 -4.53 -11.17
CA ILE A 624 30.73 -3.65 -12.20
C ILE A 624 31.81 -2.65 -12.62
N LYS A 625 31.99 -2.49 -13.94
CA LYS A 625 32.90 -1.50 -14.55
C LYS A 625 32.18 -0.24 -14.95
#